data_AF-A0A445AFS9-F1
#
_entry.id   AF-A0A445AFS9-F1
#
_cell.length_a   1.000
_cell.length_b   1.000
_cell.length_c   1.000
_cell.angle_alpha   90.00
_cell.angle_beta   90.00
_cell.angle_gamma   90.00
#
_symmetry.space_group_name_H-M   'P 1'
#
loop_
_entity.id
_entity.type
_entity.pdbx_description
1 polymer ?
#
loop_
_entity_poly.entity_id
_entity_poly.type
_entity_poly.pdbx_seq_one_letter_code
_entity_poly.pdbx_strand_id
1 'polypeptide(L)'
;MFFYIAFIASGSLGGFIAATQLLGALANPSRASQVGDILKGLGIDIGAVSIFAFLYLRENKAKNAQEARLSREESLSSLKLRVDDKKIIPVSSLRGIARLVICAGPASFVTESFKRSLPFTEGLIDRGVLVVPFVTDGNSLCLEFDESDEELNKRRKRLWQLAPVYITEWSEWLNEQKKLAGVSSESPVYLSLRLDGRVRGSGVGYPPWNALVAQLPPVKGIWTGLLDGMDGRVL
;
A
#
# COMPACT_ATOMS: atom_id res chain seq x y z
N MET A 1 4.19 1.47 24.17
CA MET A 1 3.10 0.56 24.61
C MET A 1 3.21 0.07 26.08
N PHE A 2 4.13 -0.83 26.47
CA PHE A 2 4.17 -1.39 27.85
C PHE A 2 4.22 -0.34 28.96
N PHE A 3 5.07 0.69 28.79
CA PHE A 3 5.23 1.79 29.74
C PHE A 3 3.90 2.47 30.08
N TYR A 4 3.12 2.91 29.08
CA TYR A 4 1.83 3.58 29.35
C TYR A 4 0.84 2.69 30.07
N ILE A 5 0.74 1.42 29.67
CA ILE A 5 -0.18 0.47 30.30
C ILE A 5 0.22 0.25 31.77
N ALA A 6 1.52 0.14 32.06
CA ALA A 6 2.02 0.00 33.42
C ALA A 6 1.68 1.21 34.29
N PHE A 7 1.86 2.44 33.79
CA PHE A 7 1.49 3.66 34.55
C PHE A 7 -0.02 3.86 34.70
N ILE A 8 -0.80 3.51 33.68
CA ILE A 8 -2.27 3.50 33.78
C ILE A 8 -2.71 2.51 34.85
N ALA A 9 -2.16 1.29 34.85
CA ALA A 9 -2.47 0.27 35.85
C ALA A 9 -2.05 0.72 37.26
N SER A 10 -0.84 1.27 37.41
CA SER A 10 -0.33 1.78 38.69
C SER A 10 -1.18 2.93 39.24
N GLY A 11 -1.47 3.94 38.41
CA GLY A 11 -2.29 5.08 38.81
C GLY A 11 -3.75 4.70 39.06
N SER A 12 -4.29 3.71 38.34
CA SER A 12 -5.65 3.20 38.60
C SER A 12 -5.71 2.48 39.95
N LEU A 13 -4.68 1.68 40.28
CA LEU A 13 -4.59 0.99 41.56
C LEU A 13 -4.40 1.98 42.72
N GLY A 14 -3.50 2.95 42.57
CA GLY A 14 -3.30 4.04 43.54
C GLY A 14 -4.58 4.84 43.76
N GLY A 15 -5.24 5.23 42.67
CA GLY A 15 -6.50 5.97 42.71
C GLY A 15 -7.63 5.21 43.39
N PHE A 16 -7.73 3.89 43.18
CA PHE A 16 -8.71 3.04 43.86
C PHE A 16 -8.47 2.99 45.38
N ILE A 17 -7.21 2.83 45.80
CA ILE A 17 -6.83 2.84 47.22
C ILE A 17 -7.11 4.22 47.83
N ALA A 18 -6.70 5.31 47.17
CA ALA A 18 -6.93 6.66 47.66
C ALA A 18 -8.43 6.99 47.74
N ALA A 19 -9.24 6.55 46.77
CA ALA A 19 -10.69 6.75 46.79
C ALA A 19 -11.37 6.02 47.95
N THR A 20 -11.00 4.76 48.21
CA THR A 20 -11.55 3.99 49.34
C THR A 20 -11.14 4.58 50.69
N GLN A 21 -9.89 5.06 50.81
CA GLN A 21 -9.42 5.76 52.00
C GLN A 21 -10.11 7.11 52.21
N LEU A 22 -10.36 7.86 51.13
CA LEU A 22 -11.04 9.15 51.18
C LEU A 22 -12.48 8.99 51.70
N LEU A 23 -13.22 7.99 51.20
CA LEU A 23 -14.55 7.66 51.69
C LEU A 23 -14.55 7.34 53.19
N GLY A 24 -13.56 6.55 53.65
CA GLY A 24 -13.40 6.23 55.06
C GLY A 24 -12.99 7.42 55.94
N ALA A 25 -12.23 8.37 55.42
CA ALA A 25 -11.83 9.59 56.13
C ALA A 25 -12.99 10.60 56.21
N LEU A 26 -13.81 10.73 55.17
CA LEU A 26 -14.99 11.60 55.17
C LEU A 26 -16.09 11.11 56.10
N ALA A 27 -16.23 9.79 56.28
CA ALA A 27 -17.20 9.20 57.19
C ALA A 27 -16.80 9.29 58.69
N ASN A 28 -15.55 9.67 59.00
CA ASN A 28 -15.01 9.67 60.36
C ASN A 28 -14.42 11.03 60.76
N PRO A 29 -15.06 11.78 61.68
CA PRO A 29 -14.58 13.11 62.11
C PRO A 29 -13.16 13.13 62.67
N SER A 30 -12.71 12.03 63.27
CA SER A 30 -11.36 11.86 63.82
C SER A 30 -10.26 11.79 62.75
N ARG A 31 -10.60 11.58 61.47
CA ARG A 31 -9.66 11.51 60.33
C ARG A 31 -9.72 12.73 59.41
N ALA A 32 -10.46 13.78 59.79
CA ALA A 32 -10.67 14.97 58.95
C ALA A 32 -9.36 15.66 58.54
N SER A 33 -8.33 15.63 59.37
CA SER A 33 -7.01 16.22 59.06
C SER A 33 -6.26 15.52 57.93
N GLN A 34 -6.59 14.26 57.61
CA GLN A 34 -5.92 13.45 56.58
C GLN A 34 -6.54 13.61 55.18
N VAL A 35 -7.75 14.17 55.10
CA VAL A 35 -8.54 14.29 53.85
C VAL A 35 -7.77 15.05 52.76
N GLY A 36 -7.09 16.14 53.13
CA GLY A 36 -6.35 16.97 52.19
C GLY A 36 -5.19 16.22 51.50
N ASP A 37 -4.48 15.37 52.23
CA ASP A 37 -3.34 14.63 51.68
C ASP A 37 -3.79 13.43 50.85
N ILE A 38 -4.86 12.74 51.26
CA ILE A 38 -5.48 11.67 50.45
C ILE A 38 -6.01 12.24 49.12
N LEU A 39 -6.63 13.42 49.16
CA LEU A 39 -7.17 14.08 47.97
C LEU A 39 -6.06 14.49 46.99
N LYS A 40 -4.91 14.97 47.49
CA LYS A 40 -3.74 15.27 46.64
C LYS A 40 -3.22 14.00 45.95
N GLY A 41 -3.09 12.89 46.69
CA GLY A 41 -2.68 11.60 46.14
C GLY A 41 -3.62 11.11 45.04
N LEU A 42 -4.93 11.14 45.30
CA LEU A 42 -5.97 10.80 44.32
C LEU A 42 -5.88 11.69 43.07
N GLY A 43 -5.63 13.00 43.23
CA GLY A 43 -5.45 13.92 42.12
C GLY A 43 -4.23 13.58 41.25
N ILE A 44 -3.12 13.19 41.87
CA ILE A 44 -1.90 12.73 41.16
C ILE A 44 -2.20 11.46 40.35
N ASP A 45 -2.86 10.49 40.97
CA ASP A 45 -3.22 9.22 40.31
C ASP A 45 -4.14 9.42 39.11
N ILE A 46 -5.18 10.24 39.26
CA ILE A 46 -6.10 10.60 38.15
C ILE A 46 -5.34 11.35 37.05
N GLY A 47 -4.47 12.29 37.41
CA GLY A 47 -3.65 13.04 36.46
C GLY A 47 -2.73 12.11 35.66
N ALA A 48 -2.05 11.20 36.33
CA ALA A 48 -1.17 10.21 35.71
C ALA A 48 -1.95 9.32 34.73
N VAL A 49 -3.07 8.73 35.18
CA VAL A 49 -3.92 7.88 34.33
C VAL A 49 -4.39 8.66 33.10
N SER A 50 -4.85 9.89 33.27
CA SER A 50 -5.36 10.73 32.18
C SER A 50 -4.30 11.01 31.12
N ILE A 51 -3.10 11.43 31.53
CA ILE A 51 -1.99 11.74 30.62
C ILE A 51 -1.53 10.48 29.89
N PHE A 52 -1.33 9.37 30.59
CA PHE A 52 -0.86 8.14 29.97
C PHE A 52 -1.91 7.48 29.08
N ALA A 53 -3.19 7.55 29.44
CA ALA A 53 -4.28 7.12 28.57
C ALA A 53 -4.33 7.95 27.28
N PHE A 54 -4.19 9.28 27.38
CA PHE A 54 -4.13 10.15 26.21
C PHE A 54 -2.95 9.82 25.29
N LEU A 55 -1.75 9.65 25.85
CA LEU A 55 -0.55 9.28 25.09
C LEU A 55 -0.70 7.89 24.45
N TYR A 56 -1.26 6.93 25.17
CA TYR A 56 -1.54 5.59 24.66
C TYR A 56 -2.48 5.62 23.45
N LEU A 57 -3.60 6.34 23.54
CA LEU A 57 -4.56 6.47 22.43
C LEU A 57 -3.92 7.11 21.20
N ARG A 58 -3.11 8.16 21.41
CA ARG A 58 -2.39 8.85 20.32
C ARG A 58 -1.35 7.94 19.66
N GLU A 59 -0.54 7.25 20.44
CA GLU A 59 0.48 6.31 19.92
C GLU A 59 -0.19 5.13 19.19
N ASN A 60 -1.27 4.57 19.74
CA ASN A 60 -2.00 3.46 19.12
C ASN A 60 -2.60 3.86 17.77
N LYS A 61 -3.16 5.08 17.66
CA LYS A 61 -3.64 5.62 16.39
C LYS A 61 -2.52 5.75 15.36
N ALA A 62 -1.34 6.23 15.77
CA ALA A 62 -0.18 6.35 14.89
C ALA A 62 0.36 4.98 14.46
N LYS A 63 0.47 4.03 15.39
CA LYS A 63 0.92 2.65 15.13
C LYS A 63 -0.02 1.94 14.14
N ASN A 64 -1.33 2.00 14.38
CA ASN A 64 -2.32 1.39 13.49
C ASN A 64 -2.26 1.98 12.07
N ALA A 65 -2.05 3.30 11.95
CA ALA A 65 -1.88 3.93 10.64
C ALA A 65 -0.60 3.48 9.92
N GLN A 66 0.48 3.21 10.67
CA GLN A 66 1.73 2.70 10.13
C GLN A 66 1.60 1.23 9.71
N GLU A 67 1.00 0.38 10.54
CA GLU A 67 0.73 -1.03 10.22
C GLU A 67 -0.16 -1.14 8.97
N ALA A 68 -1.22 -0.34 8.88
CA ALA A 68 -2.08 -0.31 7.69
C ALA A 68 -1.32 0.15 6.43
N ARG A 69 -0.30 1.01 6.55
CA ARG A 69 0.58 1.38 5.43
C ARG A 69 1.51 0.24 5.03
N LEU A 70 2.16 -0.39 6.00
CA LEU A 70 3.11 -1.49 5.77
C LEU A 70 2.39 -2.71 5.18
N SER A 71 1.24 -3.09 5.75
CA SER A 71 0.42 -4.18 5.24
C SER A 71 0.00 -3.96 3.78
N ARG A 72 -0.31 -2.72 3.37
CA ARG A 72 -0.57 -2.40 1.95
C ARG A 72 0.66 -2.55 1.05
N GLU A 73 1.83 -2.11 1.51
CA GLU A 73 3.07 -2.26 0.75
C GLU A 73 3.49 -3.73 0.65
N GLU A 74 3.23 -4.52 1.69
CA GLU A 74 3.56 -5.93 1.76
C GLU A 74 2.60 -6.78 0.91
N SER A 75 1.29 -6.53 0.97
CA SER A 75 0.28 -7.28 0.21
C SER A 75 0.44 -7.13 -1.30
N LEU A 76 0.76 -5.93 -1.79
CA LEU A 76 1.10 -5.75 -3.22
C LEU A 76 2.40 -6.48 -3.59
N SER A 77 3.38 -6.49 -2.68
CA SER A 77 4.71 -7.02 -2.96
C SER A 77 4.76 -8.55 -3.08
N SER A 78 3.80 -9.25 -2.48
CA SER A 78 3.69 -10.70 -2.52
C SER A 78 2.99 -11.22 -3.78
N LEU A 79 2.16 -10.38 -4.44
CA LEU A 79 1.42 -10.73 -5.64
C LEU A 79 2.35 -11.25 -6.75
N LYS A 80 1.88 -12.26 -7.48
CA LYS A 80 2.67 -12.94 -8.52
C LYS A 80 2.37 -12.41 -9.91
N LEU A 81 3.45 -12.20 -10.66
CA LEU A 81 3.49 -11.80 -12.06
C LEU A 81 4.25 -12.85 -12.86
N ARG A 82 3.79 -13.08 -14.09
CA ARG A 82 4.47 -13.88 -15.10
C ARG A 82 5.23 -12.93 -16.02
N VAL A 83 6.54 -13.18 -16.11
CA VAL A 83 7.47 -12.43 -16.99
C VAL A 83 7.64 -13.16 -18.31
N ASP A 84 7.70 -14.48 -18.26
CA ASP A 84 7.85 -15.38 -19.40
C ASP A 84 7.08 -16.68 -19.11
N ASP A 85 6.85 -17.52 -20.12
CA ASP A 85 6.04 -18.74 -20.01
C ASP A 85 6.49 -19.68 -18.88
N LYS A 86 7.78 -19.64 -18.53
CA LYS A 86 8.39 -20.47 -17.48
C LYS A 86 8.70 -19.74 -16.19
N LYS A 87 8.55 -18.40 -16.14
CA LYS A 87 9.07 -17.58 -15.05
C LYS A 87 7.98 -16.76 -14.37
N ILE A 88 7.69 -17.13 -13.12
CA ILE A 88 6.80 -16.42 -12.21
C ILE A 88 7.62 -15.78 -11.11
N ILE A 89 7.41 -14.48 -10.89
CA ILE A 89 8.10 -13.70 -9.85
C ILE A 89 7.08 -12.94 -9.01
N PRO A 90 7.38 -12.64 -7.73
CA PRO A 90 6.60 -11.69 -6.99
C PRO A 90 6.87 -10.25 -7.46
N VAL A 91 5.92 -9.34 -7.25
CA VAL A 91 6.06 -7.90 -7.52
C VAL A 91 7.29 -7.31 -6.81
N SER A 92 7.61 -7.79 -5.60
CA SER A 92 8.81 -7.39 -4.85
C SER A 92 10.11 -7.61 -5.61
N SER A 93 10.21 -8.60 -6.49
CA SER A 93 11.42 -8.87 -7.28
C SER A 93 11.72 -7.78 -8.29
N LEU A 94 10.75 -6.93 -8.64
CA LEU A 94 10.94 -5.83 -9.58
C LEU A 94 11.44 -4.55 -8.90
N ARG A 95 11.55 -4.54 -7.57
CA ARG A 95 12.09 -3.40 -6.82
C ARG A 95 13.55 -3.17 -7.17
N GLY A 96 13.88 -1.93 -7.51
CA GLY A 96 15.19 -1.52 -8.00
C GLY A 96 15.42 -1.79 -9.49
N ILE A 97 14.53 -2.54 -10.15
CA ILE A 97 14.70 -2.98 -11.54
C ILE A 97 13.74 -2.22 -12.46
N ALA A 98 12.45 -2.24 -12.12
CA ALA A 98 11.39 -1.68 -12.97
C ALA A 98 10.28 -1.00 -12.16
N ARG A 99 9.57 -0.08 -12.81
CA ARG A 99 8.41 0.64 -12.30
C ARG A 99 7.16 0.01 -12.88
N LEU A 100 6.24 -0.43 -12.03
CA LEU A 100 5.01 -1.06 -12.51
C LEU A 100 3.89 -0.04 -12.68
N VAL A 101 3.14 -0.16 -13.76
CA VAL A 101 1.86 0.52 -13.97
C VAL A 101 0.78 -0.53 -14.12
N ILE A 102 -0.10 -0.63 -13.14
CA ILE A 102 -1.21 -1.57 -13.14
C ILE A 102 -2.43 -0.86 -13.73
N CYS A 103 -3.02 -1.42 -14.77
CA CYS A 103 -4.27 -0.96 -15.38
C CYS A 103 -5.36 -1.98 -15.06
N ALA A 104 -6.32 -1.60 -14.22
CA ALA A 104 -7.34 -2.51 -13.73
C ALA A 104 -8.76 -2.05 -14.12
N GLY A 105 -9.51 -2.90 -14.83
CA GLY A 105 -10.89 -2.59 -15.21
C GLY A 105 -11.44 -3.55 -16.26
N PRO A 106 -12.57 -3.21 -16.90
CA PRO A 106 -13.13 -4.00 -17.99
C PRO A 106 -12.13 -4.18 -19.15
N ALA A 107 -12.28 -5.25 -19.94
CA ALA A 107 -11.37 -5.56 -21.04
C ALA A 107 -11.28 -4.40 -22.07
N SER A 108 -12.39 -3.72 -22.33
CA SER A 108 -12.46 -2.54 -23.20
C SER A 108 -11.58 -1.39 -22.69
N PHE A 109 -11.67 -1.11 -21.39
CA PHE A 109 -10.87 -0.09 -20.72
C PHE A 109 -9.38 -0.42 -20.76
N VAL A 110 -8.99 -1.65 -20.43
CA VAL A 110 -7.58 -2.05 -20.43
C VAL A 110 -6.98 -1.98 -21.83
N THR A 111 -7.73 -2.42 -22.85
CA THR A 111 -7.33 -2.34 -24.26
C THR A 111 -7.15 -0.89 -24.71
N GLU A 112 -8.08 -0.01 -24.36
CA GLU A 112 -7.97 1.42 -24.70
C GLU A 112 -6.83 2.11 -23.95
N SER A 113 -6.64 1.80 -22.67
CA SER A 113 -5.52 2.28 -21.86
C SER A 113 -4.18 1.94 -22.53
N PHE A 114 -4.08 0.73 -23.06
CA PHE A 114 -2.92 0.26 -23.81
C PHE A 114 -2.75 0.99 -25.14
N LYS A 115 -3.83 1.19 -25.91
CA LYS A 115 -3.77 1.98 -27.17
C LYS A 115 -3.24 3.39 -26.90
N ARG A 116 -3.63 4.00 -25.79
CA ARG A 116 -3.15 5.33 -25.36
C ARG A 116 -1.68 5.34 -24.94
N SER A 117 -1.10 4.21 -24.56
CA SER A 117 0.32 4.11 -24.18
C SER A 117 1.25 3.91 -25.38
N LEU A 118 0.74 3.41 -26.52
CA LEU A 118 1.52 3.09 -27.71
C LEU A 118 2.47 4.22 -28.16
N PRO A 119 2.04 5.50 -28.25
CA PRO A 119 2.93 6.60 -28.68
C PRO A 119 4.10 6.85 -27.72
N PHE A 120 4.00 6.36 -26.49
CA PHE A 120 4.96 6.58 -25.42
C PHE A 120 5.84 5.36 -25.13
N THR A 121 5.67 4.26 -25.88
CA THR A 121 6.31 2.96 -25.60
C THR A 121 7.82 3.06 -25.39
N GLU A 122 8.54 3.69 -26.31
CA GLU A 122 10.01 3.83 -26.20
C GLU A 122 10.40 4.67 -24.97
N GLY A 123 9.71 5.79 -24.75
CA GLY A 123 9.93 6.64 -23.59
C GLY A 123 9.66 5.94 -22.26
N LEU A 124 8.67 5.03 -22.22
CA LEU A 124 8.33 4.21 -21.06
C LEU A 124 9.40 3.13 -20.81
N ILE A 125 9.87 2.44 -21.86
CA ILE A 125 10.94 1.43 -21.78
C ILE A 125 12.24 2.06 -21.29
N ASP A 126 12.63 3.23 -21.81
CA ASP A 126 13.82 3.96 -21.38
C ASP A 126 13.78 4.34 -19.89
N ARG A 127 12.58 4.40 -19.31
CA ARG A 127 12.32 4.71 -17.90
C ARG A 127 12.00 3.46 -17.08
N GLY A 128 12.21 2.27 -17.63
CA GLY A 128 11.97 1.01 -16.94
C GLY A 128 10.52 0.82 -16.52
N VAL A 129 9.55 1.34 -17.28
CA VAL A 129 8.13 1.19 -16.96
C VAL A 129 7.59 -0.08 -17.59
N LEU A 130 7.03 -0.95 -16.76
CA LEU A 130 6.32 -2.18 -17.15
C LEU A 130 4.84 -2.04 -16.85
N VAL A 131 3.99 -2.57 -17.71
CA VAL A 131 2.54 -2.47 -17.57
C VAL A 131 1.93 -3.82 -17.25
N VAL A 132 1.04 -3.83 -16.27
CA VAL A 132 0.26 -5.00 -15.85
C VAL A 132 -1.20 -4.76 -16.23
N PRO A 133 -1.69 -5.33 -17.34
CA PRO A 133 -3.11 -5.34 -17.64
C PRO A 133 -3.84 -6.32 -16.72
N PHE A 134 -4.81 -5.84 -15.95
CA PHE A 134 -5.64 -6.66 -15.07
C PHE A 134 -7.12 -6.47 -15.41
N VAL A 135 -7.73 -7.50 -15.98
CA VAL A 135 -9.14 -7.45 -16.40
C VAL A 135 -10.05 -7.94 -15.28
N THR A 136 -11.07 -7.14 -14.98
CA THR A 136 -11.97 -7.37 -13.83
C THR A 136 -13.35 -7.90 -14.21
N ASP A 137 -13.72 -7.85 -15.50
CA ASP A 137 -15.05 -8.27 -15.99
C ASP A 137 -15.13 -9.78 -16.33
N GLY A 138 -14.07 -10.55 -16.04
CA GLY A 138 -13.97 -11.97 -16.34
C GLY A 138 -13.78 -12.30 -17.82
N ASN A 139 -13.70 -11.27 -18.68
CA ASN A 139 -13.46 -11.45 -20.11
C ASN A 139 -11.95 -11.68 -20.38
N SER A 140 -11.64 -12.31 -21.51
CA SER A 140 -10.25 -12.46 -21.92
C SER A 140 -9.71 -11.16 -22.53
N LEU A 141 -8.44 -10.86 -22.27
CA LEU A 141 -7.72 -9.77 -22.95
C LEU A 141 -7.54 -10.14 -24.43
N CYS A 142 -8.37 -9.58 -25.30
CA CYS A 142 -8.16 -9.63 -26.75
C CYS A 142 -7.51 -8.31 -27.20
N LEU A 143 -6.18 -8.27 -27.22
CA LEU A 143 -5.44 -7.14 -27.77
C LEU A 143 -5.20 -7.36 -29.27
N GLU A 144 -6.17 -6.99 -30.10
CA GLU A 144 -6.01 -6.98 -31.56
C GLU A 144 -5.17 -5.75 -31.99
N PHE A 145 -4.12 -5.97 -32.78
CA PHE A 145 -3.27 -4.91 -33.32
C PHE A 145 -3.06 -5.09 -34.82
N ASP A 146 -2.95 -3.98 -35.53
CA ASP A 146 -2.83 -3.92 -36.99
C ASP A 146 -1.42 -4.32 -37.48
N GLU A 147 -1.37 -5.18 -38.50
CA GLU A 147 -0.29 -6.13 -38.84
C GLU A 147 0.86 -5.56 -39.71
N SER A 148 1.18 -4.26 -39.63
CA SER A 148 2.17 -3.68 -40.58
C SER A 148 3.65 -3.89 -40.21
N ASP A 149 3.95 -4.34 -38.98
CA ASP A 149 5.28 -4.77 -38.55
C ASP A 149 5.15 -5.74 -37.34
N GLU A 150 4.49 -6.87 -37.60
CA GLU A 150 4.03 -7.87 -36.63
C GLU A 150 5.10 -8.29 -35.60
N GLU A 151 6.29 -8.71 -36.03
CA GLU A 151 7.21 -9.45 -35.18
C GLU A 151 7.97 -8.57 -34.18
N LEU A 152 8.47 -7.41 -34.63
CA LEU A 152 9.23 -6.47 -33.81
C LEU A 152 8.30 -5.75 -32.82
N ASN A 153 7.10 -5.37 -33.26
CA ASN A 153 6.11 -4.76 -32.38
C ASN A 153 5.54 -5.77 -31.38
N LYS A 154 5.34 -7.03 -31.77
CA LYS A 154 4.91 -8.11 -30.86
C LYS A 154 5.98 -8.45 -29.83
N ARG A 155 7.27 -8.46 -30.23
CA ARG A 155 8.40 -8.55 -29.29
C ARG A 155 8.33 -7.38 -28.33
N ARG A 156 8.51 -6.13 -28.79
CA ARG A 156 8.42 -4.93 -27.94
C ARG A 156 7.23 -5.00 -26.98
N LYS A 157 6.02 -5.31 -27.47
CA LYS A 157 4.80 -5.52 -26.67
C LYS A 157 4.95 -6.55 -25.55
N ARG A 158 5.48 -7.74 -25.83
CA ARG A 158 5.74 -8.77 -24.79
C ARG A 158 6.78 -8.30 -23.77
N LEU A 159 7.76 -7.52 -24.21
CA LEU A 159 8.89 -7.08 -23.37
C LEU A 159 8.49 -6.04 -22.30
N TRP A 160 7.44 -5.26 -22.53
CA TRP A 160 6.98 -4.27 -21.55
C TRP A 160 5.72 -4.69 -20.77
N GLN A 161 5.14 -5.85 -21.07
CA GLN A 161 3.93 -6.35 -20.42
C GLN A 161 4.24 -7.48 -19.45
N LEU A 162 3.55 -7.49 -18.32
CA LEU A 162 3.58 -8.60 -17.36
C LEU A 162 2.16 -9.09 -17.09
N ALA A 163 1.99 -10.41 -17.04
CA ALA A 163 0.69 -11.01 -16.82
C ALA A 163 0.48 -11.36 -15.33
N PRO A 164 -0.64 -10.96 -14.70
CA PRO A 164 -0.98 -11.43 -13.37
C PRO A 164 -1.29 -12.94 -13.38
N VAL A 165 -0.87 -13.67 -12.35
CA VAL A 165 -1.02 -15.14 -12.29
C VAL A 165 -2.21 -15.55 -11.44
N TYR A 166 -2.19 -15.20 -10.15
CA TYR A 166 -3.27 -15.54 -9.21
C TYR A 166 -4.35 -14.47 -9.25
N ILE A 167 -5.24 -14.56 -10.25
CA ILE A 167 -6.27 -13.56 -10.53
C ILE A 167 -7.19 -13.30 -9.32
N THR A 168 -7.42 -14.32 -8.49
CA THR A 168 -8.17 -14.20 -7.24
C THR A 168 -7.46 -13.30 -6.23
N GLU A 169 -6.18 -13.54 -5.95
CA GLU A 169 -5.36 -12.71 -5.05
C GLU A 169 -5.27 -11.25 -5.55
N TRP A 170 -5.10 -11.08 -6.87
CA TRP A 170 -5.09 -9.75 -7.49
C TRP A 170 -6.45 -9.05 -7.35
N SER A 171 -7.56 -9.77 -7.53
CA SER A 171 -8.92 -9.24 -7.38
C SER A 171 -9.19 -8.82 -5.94
N GLU A 172 -8.87 -9.69 -4.97
CA GLU A 172 -9.03 -9.41 -3.54
C GLU A 172 -8.23 -8.19 -3.13
N TRP A 173 -6.94 -8.16 -3.48
CA TRP A 173 -6.07 -7.02 -3.20
C TRP A 173 -6.62 -5.72 -3.80
N LEU A 174 -7.03 -5.74 -5.07
CA LEU A 174 -7.56 -4.56 -5.75
C LEU A 174 -8.86 -4.05 -5.09
N ASN A 175 -9.75 -4.96 -4.74
CA ASN A 175 -11.02 -4.63 -4.08
C ASN A 175 -10.79 -4.02 -2.70
N GLU A 176 -9.83 -4.54 -1.93
CA GLU A 176 -9.41 -3.92 -0.68
C GLU A 176 -8.86 -2.51 -0.89
N GLN A 177 -8.01 -2.30 -1.90
CA GLN A 177 -7.47 -0.97 -2.19
C GLN A 177 -8.57 0.01 -2.60
N LYS A 178 -9.52 -0.41 -3.44
CA LYS A 178 -10.67 0.42 -3.85
C LYS A 178 -11.55 0.79 -2.66
N LYS A 179 -11.87 -0.18 -1.80
CA LYS A 179 -12.66 0.04 -0.58
C LYS A 179 -11.99 1.06 0.36
N LEU A 180 -10.68 0.93 0.57
CA LEU A 180 -9.91 1.87 1.41
C LEU A 180 -9.85 3.28 0.81
N ALA A 181 -9.84 3.40 -0.52
CA ALA A 181 -9.84 4.67 -1.23
C ALA A 181 -11.24 5.29 -1.41
N GLY A 182 -12.31 4.60 -1.02
CA GLY A 182 -13.69 5.04 -1.25
C GLY A 182 -14.09 5.03 -2.73
N VAL A 183 -13.43 4.20 -3.55
CA VAL A 183 -13.70 4.04 -4.98
C VAL A 183 -14.65 2.87 -5.20
N SER A 184 -15.60 3.01 -6.13
CA SER A 184 -16.53 1.92 -6.49
C SER A 184 -15.78 0.72 -7.06
N SER A 185 -16.22 -0.49 -6.71
CA SER A 185 -15.64 -1.76 -7.20
C SER A 185 -15.61 -1.84 -8.73
N GLU A 186 -16.62 -1.28 -9.40
CA GLU A 186 -16.75 -1.29 -10.86
C GLU A 186 -15.91 -0.21 -11.56
N SER A 187 -15.35 0.74 -10.81
CA SER A 187 -14.58 1.82 -11.42
C SER A 187 -13.26 1.29 -11.97
N PRO A 188 -12.93 1.60 -13.25
CA PRO A 188 -11.60 1.32 -13.77
C PRO A 188 -10.59 2.21 -13.09
N VAL A 189 -9.45 1.65 -12.70
CA VAL A 189 -8.40 2.35 -11.95
C VAL A 189 -7.04 2.05 -12.53
N TYR A 190 -6.10 2.95 -12.25
CA TYR A 190 -4.69 2.69 -12.45
C TYR A 190 -3.90 2.88 -11.16
N LEU A 191 -2.78 2.18 -11.08
CA LEU A 191 -1.76 2.41 -10.07
C LEU A 191 -0.39 2.49 -10.75
N SER A 192 0.45 3.40 -10.28
CA SER A 192 1.83 3.54 -10.72
C SER A 192 2.75 3.38 -9.52
N LEU A 193 3.77 2.53 -9.66
CA LEU A 193 4.77 2.27 -8.63
C LEU A 193 6.08 2.99 -8.96
N ARG A 194 6.80 3.34 -7.91
CA ARG A 194 8.20 3.79 -7.98
C ARG A 194 9.13 2.58 -8.14
N LEU A 195 10.42 2.85 -8.37
CA LEU A 195 11.43 1.78 -8.44
C LEU A 195 11.56 1.02 -7.11
N ASP A 196 11.32 1.65 -5.96
CA ASP A 196 11.34 0.97 -4.66
C ASP A 196 10.08 0.10 -4.42
N GLY A 197 9.14 0.05 -5.38
CA GLY A 197 7.90 -0.72 -5.30
C GLY A 197 6.78 -0.02 -4.52
N ARG A 198 6.98 1.21 -4.05
CA ARG A 198 5.93 1.99 -3.38
C ARG A 198 5.00 2.65 -4.38
N VAL A 199 3.76 2.87 -3.99
CA VAL A 199 2.77 3.58 -4.83
C VAL A 199 3.22 5.03 -5.03
N ARG A 200 3.45 5.42 -6.29
CA ARG A 200 3.72 6.80 -6.71
C ARG A 200 2.43 7.60 -6.87
N GLY A 201 1.43 6.98 -7.49
CA GLY A 201 0.16 7.61 -7.79
C GLY A 201 -0.85 6.58 -8.25
N SER A 202 -2.11 6.82 -7.90
CA SER A 202 -3.26 6.01 -8.29
C SER A 202 -4.43 6.93 -8.62
N GLY A 203 -5.39 6.43 -9.41
CA GLY A 203 -6.57 7.21 -9.79
C GLY A 203 -7.59 6.37 -10.54
N VAL A 204 -8.78 6.95 -10.70
CA VAL A 204 -9.85 6.40 -11.55
C VAL A 204 -9.59 6.79 -12.99
N GLY A 205 -9.79 5.86 -13.93
CA GLY A 205 -9.55 6.07 -15.35
C GLY A 205 -8.13 5.70 -15.78
N TYR A 206 -7.66 6.32 -16.86
CA TYR A 206 -6.42 5.94 -17.55
C TYR A 206 -5.16 6.48 -16.86
N PRO A 207 -4.04 5.74 -16.93
CA PRO A 207 -2.75 6.27 -16.50
C PRO A 207 -2.34 7.51 -17.33
N PRO A 208 -1.72 8.52 -16.70
CA PRO A 208 -1.22 9.68 -17.42
C PRO A 208 0.12 9.36 -18.09
N TRP A 209 0.08 8.59 -19.19
CA TRP A 209 1.27 8.07 -19.89
C TRP A 209 2.31 9.15 -20.24
N ASN A 210 1.85 10.28 -20.78
CA ASN A 210 2.72 11.42 -21.11
C ASN A 210 3.44 11.95 -19.86
N ALA A 211 2.74 12.08 -18.73
CA ALA A 211 3.35 12.56 -17.49
C ALA A 211 4.39 11.58 -16.93
N LEU A 212 4.16 10.27 -17.08
CA LEU A 212 5.15 9.26 -16.68
C LEU A 212 6.44 9.39 -17.49
N VAL A 213 6.33 9.61 -18.81
CA VAL A 213 7.51 9.87 -19.66
C VAL A 213 8.15 11.22 -19.32
N ALA A 214 7.38 12.27 -19.04
CA ALA A 214 7.95 13.57 -18.73
C ALA A 214 8.69 13.60 -17.38
N GLN A 215 8.17 12.88 -16.37
CA GLN A 215 8.61 13.06 -14.98
C GLN A 215 9.53 11.96 -14.45
N LEU A 216 9.50 10.75 -15.03
CA LEU A 216 10.31 9.65 -14.51
C LEU A 216 11.74 9.73 -15.06
N PRO A 217 12.77 9.51 -14.22
CA PRO A 217 14.14 9.49 -14.68
C PRO A 217 14.41 8.21 -15.49
N PRO A 218 15.18 8.30 -16.59
CA PRO A 218 15.62 7.15 -17.37
C PRO A 218 16.40 6.14 -16.51
N VAL A 219 16.30 4.88 -16.89
CA VAL A 219 16.92 3.76 -16.18
C VAL A 219 17.89 3.07 -17.14
N LYS A 220 19.10 3.62 -17.29
CA LYS A 220 20.13 3.06 -18.18
C LYS A 220 20.80 1.85 -17.53
N GLY A 221 20.88 0.73 -18.25
CA GLY A 221 21.71 -0.43 -17.88
C GLY A 221 21.16 -1.41 -16.84
N ILE A 222 19.95 -1.19 -16.32
CA ILE A 222 19.35 -1.99 -15.22
C ILE A 222 18.50 -3.17 -15.73
N TRP A 223 18.31 -3.32 -17.05
CA TRP A 223 17.60 -4.46 -17.64
C TRP A 223 18.35 -5.80 -17.52
N THR A 224 19.55 -5.81 -16.95
CA THR A 224 20.40 -7.01 -16.83
C THR A 224 19.89 -7.98 -15.76
N GLY A 225 19.82 -9.27 -16.11
CA GLY A 225 19.49 -10.37 -15.19
C GLY A 225 18.03 -10.82 -15.19
N LEU A 226 17.15 -10.18 -14.38
CA LEU A 226 15.77 -10.67 -14.19
C LEU A 226 14.93 -10.57 -15.48
N LEU A 227 15.24 -9.57 -16.30
CA LEU A 227 14.55 -9.19 -17.54
C LEU A 227 15.49 -9.29 -18.76
N ASP A 228 16.57 -10.07 -18.67
CA ASP A 228 17.66 -10.14 -19.68
C ASP A 228 17.19 -10.71 -21.04
N GLY A 229 16.10 -11.48 -21.06
CA GLY A 229 15.43 -11.92 -22.29
C GLY A 229 14.36 -10.93 -22.78
N MET A 230 14.14 -9.84 -22.05
CA MET A 230 13.14 -8.83 -22.36
C MET A 230 13.68 -7.61 -23.12
N ASP A 231 14.99 -7.45 -23.32
CA ASP A 231 15.52 -6.26 -24.03
C ASP A 231 15.67 -6.49 -25.55
N GLY A 232 15.36 -7.70 -26.03
CA GLY A 232 15.44 -8.07 -27.44
C GLY A 232 16.87 -8.27 -27.96
N ARG A 233 17.90 -8.24 -27.10
CA ARG A 233 19.27 -8.60 -27.48
C ARG A 233 19.38 -10.11 -27.54
N VAL A 234 19.65 -10.64 -28.73
CA VAL A 234 20.03 -12.04 -28.92
C VAL A 234 21.49 -12.17 -28.49
N LEU A 235 21.82 -13.15 -27.64
CA LEU A 235 23.20 -13.58 -27.45
C LEU A 235 23.78 -14.13 -28.75
#